data_AF-A0A957SDH5-F1
#
_entry.id   AF-A0A957SDH5-F1
#
_cell.length_a   1.000
_cell.length_b   1.000
_cell.length_c   1.000
_cell.angle_alpha   90.00
_cell.angle_beta   90.00
_cell.angle_gamma   90.00
#
_symmetry.space_group_name_H-M   'P 1'
#
loop_
_entity.id
_entity.type
_entity.pdbx_description
1 polymer ?
#
loop_
_entity_poly.entity_id
_entity_poly.type
_entity_poly.pdbx_seq_one_letter_code
_entity_poly.pdbx_strand_id
1 'polypeptide(L)'
;KRVLNAGRQRLGGALALAIGGLMIFEHLALPAPLSDARIPAVYEQIAADPNPVSVMHVPLGWRNSFGTWGPERTQLEYYQSAYDKPMLGGNISRAPDFKMDYFKRIPFFQALHDVQTMPRADVNEELINLASAQAADLMYLYNVGYVLLMPPIPDRYPYVDHWPAAWEFAKRVLPLEPQPFWADEGIEAYRVVQPPGRAQFRIDLGALGTYPYRGEGWDVAEEATNYDVSAIWATDLRSRLFVPLRQIDAAASYAIQVQAHPFMLPQSVTLQVNGTAWPSQPLTHGWQTLTWQVPGHALINGLNRVELQWAQTAVPRQINPGNRQIGSTSVALPIDADLKAFAEGGFIALFDEAGEQQNASA
;
A
#
# COMPACT_ATOMS: atom_id res chain seq x y z
N LYS A 1 28.59 62.44 -46.35
CA LYS A 1 27.16 62.09 -46.10
C LYS A 1 26.70 60.77 -46.78
N ARG A 2 27.13 60.42 -48.02
CA ARG A 2 26.69 59.17 -48.69
C ARG A 2 27.27 57.86 -48.12
N VAL A 3 28.50 57.85 -47.58
CA VAL A 3 29.17 56.62 -47.09
C VAL A 3 28.59 56.11 -45.76
N LEU A 4 28.15 57.01 -44.87
CA LEU A 4 27.52 56.66 -43.59
C LEU A 4 26.13 56.01 -43.75
N ASN A 5 25.41 56.29 -44.85
CA ASN A 5 24.09 55.71 -45.10
C ASN A 5 24.14 54.26 -45.59
N ALA A 6 25.16 53.88 -46.36
CA ALA A 6 25.31 52.51 -46.86
C ALA A 6 25.61 51.51 -45.73
N GLY A 7 26.39 51.90 -44.72
CA GLY A 7 26.65 51.08 -43.54
C GLY A 7 25.41 50.87 -42.66
N ARG A 8 24.61 51.92 -42.44
CA ARG A 8 23.34 51.84 -41.70
C ARG A 8 22.29 50.98 -42.41
N GLN A 9 22.20 51.04 -43.74
CA GLN A 9 21.29 50.20 -44.52
C GLN A 9 21.68 48.72 -44.50
N ARG A 10 22.98 48.40 -44.52
CA ARG A 10 23.48 47.02 -44.39
C ARG A 10 23.26 46.46 -42.98
N LEU A 11 23.46 47.28 -41.94
CA LEU A 11 23.18 46.88 -40.56
C LEU A 11 21.68 46.64 -40.32
N GLY A 12 20.82 47.50 -40.88
CA GLY A 12 19.36 47.35 -40.80
C GLY A 12 18.85 46.10 -41.52
N GLY A 13 19.41 45.78 -42.70
CA GLY A 13 19.08 44.55 -43.42
C GLY A 13 19.53 43.28 -42.68
N ALA A 14 20.74 43.29 -42.09
CA ALA A 14 21.22 42.18 -41.29
C ALA A 14 20.39 41.97 -40.02
N LEU A 15 19.99 43.06 -39.35
CA LEU A 15 19.12 43.01 -38.17
C LEU A 15 17.72 42.50 -38.53
N ALA A 16 17.14 42.94 -39.64
CA ALA A 16 15.84 42.46 -40.11
C ALA A 16 15.87 40.96 -40.46
N LEU A 17 16.96 40.48 -41.09
CA LEU A 17 17.16 39.05 -41.35
C LEU A 17 17.35 38.25 -40.06
N ALA A 18 18.09 38.78 -39.09
CA ALA A 18 18.28 38.14 -37.79
C ALA A 18 16.96 38.03 -37.01
N ILE A 19 16.18 39.12 -36.95
CA ILE A 19 14.86 39.13 -36.31
C ILE A 19 13.89 38.19 -37.05
N GLY A 20 13.87 38.24 -38.39
CA GLY A 20 13.05 37.33 -39.19
C GLY A 20 13.43 35.86 -38.97
N GLY A 21 14.72 35.56 -38.84
CA GLY A 21 15.20 34.21 -38.50
C GLY A 21 14.78 33.77 -37.10
N LEU A 22 14.86 34.66 -36.10
CA LEU A 22 14.40 34.37 -34.73
C LEU A 22 12.88 34.16 -34.68
N MET A 23 12.09 34.95 -35.42
CA MET A 23 10.64 34.75 -35.52
C MET A 23 10.28 33.42 -36.17
N ILE A 24 10.99 33.01 -37.23
CA ILE A 24 10.79 31.69 -37.86
C ILE A 24 11.22 30.57 -36.91
N PHE A 25 12.32 30.73 -36.17
CA PHE A 25 12.79 29.76 -35.18
C PHE A 25 11.82 29.62 -33.99
N GLU A 26 11.25 30.72 -33.51
CA GLU A 26 10.23 30.71 -32.46
C GLU A 26 8.91 30.12 -32.94
N HIS A 27 8.57 30.29 -34.22
CA HIS A 27 7.36 29.72 -34.83
C HIS A 27 7.61 28.38 -35.53
N LEU A 28 8.79 27.81 -35.37
CA LEU A 28 9.14 26.47 -35.83
C LEU A 28 8.40 25.50 -34.92
N ALA A 29 7.18 25.15 -35.33
CA ALA A 29 6.33 24.14 -34.69
C ALA A 29 6.89 22.73 -34.97
N LEU A 30 8.12 22.48 -34.50
CA LEU A 30 8.65 21.13 -34.43
C LEU A 30 7.73 20.34 -33.52
N PRO A 31 7.27 19.15 -33.95
CA PRO A 31 6.46 18.30 -33.08
C PRO A 31 7.26 18.06 -31.81
N ALA A 32 6.69 18.43 -30.66
CA ALA A 32 7.26 18.00 -29.39
C ALA A 32 7.29 16.45 -29.41
N PRO A 33 8.38 15.81 -28.97
CA PRO A 33 8.38 14.36 -28.82
C PRO A 33 7.23 13.99 -27.88
N LEU A 34 6.22 13.32 -28.43
CA LEU A 34 5.09 12.81 -27.65
C LEU A 34 5.44 11.43 -27.13
N SER A 35 4.97 11.13 -25.93
CA SER A 35 5.02 9.77 -25.41
C SER A 35 4.18 8.86 -26.29
N ASP A 36 4.72 7.68 -26.59
CA ASP A 36 3.97 6.64 -27.28
C ASP A 36 2.77 6.21 -26.42
N ALA A 37 1.56 6.34 -26.95
CA ALA A 37 0.31 5.97 -26.27
C ALA A 37 -0.30 4.68 -26.83
N ARG A 38 0.45 3.90 -27.62
CA ARG A 38 -0.01 2.58 -28.09
C ARG A 38 -0.18 1.65 -26.88
N ILE A 39 -1.35 1.04 -26.78
CA ILE A 39 -1.65 0.04 -25.75
C ILE A 39 -1.08 -1.31 -26.23
N PRO A 40 -0.22 -1.97 -25.45
CA PRO A 40 0.30 -3.29 -25.79
C PRO A 40 -0.82 -4.33 -25.98
N ALA A 41 -0.69 -5.18 -27.01
CA ALA A 41 -1.72 -6.15 -27.38
C ALA A 41 -2.04 -7.20 -26.29
N VAL A 42 -1.13 -7.43 -25.33
CA VAL A 42 -1.39 -8.27 -24.15
C VAL A 42 -2.63 -7.84 -23.38
N TYR A 43 -2.95 -6.54 -23.34
CA TYR A 43 -4.10 -6.04 -22.61
C TYR A 43 -5.43 -6.42 -23.25
N GLU A 44 -5.48 -6.72 -24.55
CA GLU A 44 -6.68 -7.26 -25.20
C GLU A 44 -7.01 -8.67 -24.67
N GLN A 45 -5.98 -9.50 -24.45
CA GLN A 45 -6.17 -10.83 -23.86
C GLN A 45 -6.61 -10.76 -22.40
N ILE A 46 -6.04 -9.81 -21.64
CA ILE A 46 -6.43 -9.59 -20.24
C ILE A 46 -7.86 -9.05 -20.17
N ALA A 47 -8.24 -8.11 -21.04
CA ALA A 47 -9.59 -7.56 -21.12
C ALA A 47 -10.65 -8.65 -21.37
N ALA A 48 -10.31 -9.63 -22.21
CA ALA A 48 -11.18 -10.74 -22.56
C ALA A 48 -11.41 -11.75 -21.40
N ASP A 49 -10.62 -11.71 -20.33
CA ASP A 49 -10.85 -12.57 -19.17
C ASP A 49 -12.12 -12.15 -18.42
N PRO A 50 -13.15 -13.02 -18.31
CA PRO A 50 -14.38 -12.67 -17.60
C PRO A 50 -14.20 -12.59 -16.08
N ASN A 51 -13.08 -13.09 -15.53
CA ASN A 51 -12.86 -13.09 -14.10
C ASN A 51 -12.55 -11.67 -13.58
N PRO A 52 -13.10 -11.27 -12.42
CA PRO A 52 -12.90 -9.95 -11.82
C PRO A 52 -11.56 -9.84 -11.08
N VAL A 53 -10.48 -10.23 -11.75
CA VAL A 53 -9.11 -10.23 -11.22
C VAL A 53 -8.45 -8.87 -11.35
N SER A 54 -7.47 -8.60 -10.48
CA SER A 54 -6.60 -7.44 -10.53
C SER A 54 -5.34 -7.73 -11.35
N VAL A 55 -4.69 -6.68 -11.84
CA VAL A 55 -3.43 -6.74 -12.56
C VAL A 55 -2.33 -6.06 -11.73
N MET A 56 -1.18 -6.73 -11.60
CA MET A 56 0.02 -6.15 -10.99
C MET A 56 1.09 -5.94 -12.06
N HIS A 57 1.83 -4.85 -11.96
CA HIS A 57 2.94 -4.54 -12.86
C HIS A 57 4.25 -4.48 -12.09
N VAL A 58 5.34 -4.88 -12.74
CA VAL A 58 6.72 -4.63 -12.33
C VAL A 58 7.35 -3.74 -13.42
N PRO A 59 7.81 -2.52 -13.12
CA PRO A 59 7.97 -2.00 -11.77
C PRO A 59 6.65 -1.68 -11.06
N LEU A 60 6.67 -1.80 -9.74
CA LEU A 60 5.58 -1.46 -8.84
C LEU A 60 5.93 -0.19 -8.05
N GLY A 61 5.02 0.76 -8.06
CA GLY A 61 5.10 1.94 -7.22
C GLY A 61 3.73 2.59 -6.99
N TRP A 62 3.66 3.38 -5.93
CA TRP A 62 2.49 4.18 -5.58
C TRP A 62 2.85 5.65 -5.56
N ARG A 63 1.94 6.47 -6.07
CA ARG A 63 2.04 7.92 -6.02
C ARG A 63 0.74 8.52 -5.52
N ASN A 64 0.86 9.58 -4.73
CA ASN A 64 -0.25 10.42 -4.34
C ASN A 64 0.15 11.90 -4.43
N SER A 65 -0.72 12.79 -3.96
CA SER A 65 -0.45 14.23 -3.96
C SER A 65 0.70 14.66 -3.03
N PHE A 66 1.17 13.78 -2.15
CA PHE A 66 2.15 14.07 -1.09
C PHE A 66 3.50 13.37 -1.32
N GLY A 67 3.56 12.35 -2.16
CA GLY A 67 4.81 11.64 -2.43
C GLY A 67 4.70 10.50 -3.43
N THR A 68 5.82 9.80 -3.59
CA THR A 68 5.95 8.62 -4.44
C THR A 68 6.80 7.58 -3.70
N TRP A 69 6.39 6.32 -3.77
CA TRP A 69 7.12 5.18 -3.21
C TRP A 69 7.24 4.08 -4.27
N GLY A 70 8.48 3.77 -4.66
CA GLY A 70 8.79 2.86 -5.75
C GLY A 70 8.76 3.50 -7.15
N PRO A 71 9.29 2.80 -8.17
CA PRO A 71 9.29 3.28 -9.55
C PRO A 71 7.92 3.10 -10.20
N GLU A 72 6.98 4.00 -9.91
CA GLU A 72 5.72 4.03 -10.67
C GLU A 72 5.97 4.23 -12.17
N ARG A 73 5.03 3.74 -12.99
CA ARG A 73 4.91 4.09 -14.40
C ARG A 73 3.50 4.58 -14.67
N THR A 74 3.31 5.90 -14.64
CA THR A 74 1.99 6.54 -14.82
C THR A 74 1.27 6.12 -16.12
N GLN A 75 2.00 5.76 -17.18
CA GLN A 75 1.43 5.23 -18.44
C GLN A 75 0.55 3.98 -18.23
N LEU A 76 0.80 3.18 -17.19
CA LEU A 76 0.01 1.98 -16.89
C LEU A 76 -1.45 2.31 -16.54
N GLU A 77 -1.73 3.48 -15.97
CA GLU A 77 -3.10 3.92 -15.68
C GLU A 77 -3.86 4.26 -16.96
N TYR A 78 -3.16 4.74 -17.98
CA TYR A 78 -3.77 4.91 -19.31
C TYR A 78 -4.11 3.54 -19.91
N TYR A 79 -3.22 2.54 -19.80
CA TYR A 79 -3.52 1.17 -20.25
C TYR A 79 -4.68 0.54 -19.49
N GLN A 80 -4.89 0.89 -18.22
CA GLN A 80 -6.04 0.44 -17.44
C GLN A 80 -7.39 0.75 -18.10
N SER A 81 -7.49 1.87 -18.83
CA SER A 81 -8.71 2.20 -19.58
C SER A 81 -9.05 1.20 -20.69
N ALA A 82 -8.08 0.40 -21.14
CA ALA A 82 -8.26 -0.58 -22.20
C ALA A 82 -8.67 -1.97 -21.69
N TYR A 83 -8.15 -2.38 -20.52
CA TYR A 83 -8.44 -3.72 -19.97
C TYR A 83 -9.49 -3.74 -18.87
N ASP A 84 -9.89 -2.57 -18.34
CA ASP A 84 -10.99 -2.39 -17.38
C ASP A 84 -10.94 -3.33 -16.16
N LYS A 85 -9.74 -3.56 -15.62
CA LYS A 85 -9.55 -4.30 -14.37
C LYS A 85 -8.84 -3.46 -13.31
N PRO A 86 -9.07 -3.75 -12.02
CA PRO A 86 -8.31 -3.12 -10.95
C PRO A 86 -6.80 -3.33 -11.14
N MET A 87 -6.01 -2.33 -10.77
CA MET A 87 -4.55 -2.41 -10.79
C MET A 87 -4.01 -2.31 -9.37
N LEU A 88 -2.98 -3.10 -9.06
CA LEU A 88 -2.18 -2.95 -7.86
C LEU A 88 -1.02 -1.99 -8.17
N GLY A 89 -1.00 -0.84 -7.50
CA GLY A 89 -0.06 0.26 -7.77
C GLY A 89 -0.72 1.43 -8.50
N GLY A 90 0.09 2.39 -8.92
CA GLY A 90 -0.35 3.57 -9.68
C GLY A 90 -0.43 4.86 -8.86
N ASN A 91 -1.14 5.85 -9.39
CA ASN A 91 -1.21 7.20 -8.91
C ASN A 91 -2.66 7.62 -8.57
N ILE A 92 -2.91 7.90 -7.30
CA ILE A 92 -4.23 8.37 -6.84
C ILE A 92 -4.15 9.77 -6.25
N SER A 93 -4.99 10.67 -6.76
CA SER A 93 -5.04 12.05 -6.28
C SER A 93 -5.72 12.16 -4.91
N ARG A 94 -5.18 13.00 -4.02
CA ARG A 94 -5.77 13.34 -2.71
C ARG A 94 -6.06 12.12 -1.82
N ALA A 95 -5.27 11.06 -1.97
CA ALA A 95 -5.33 9.94 -1.06
C ALA A 95 -4.70 10.34 0.29
N PRO A 96 -5.35 10.03 1.43
CA PRO A 96 -4.73 10.19 2.74
C PRO A 96 -3.39 9.44 2.83
N ASP A 97 -2.41 10.01 3.54
CA ASP A 97 -1.06 9.45 3.63
C ASP A 97 -1.02 8.03 4.20
N PHE A 98 -1.92 7.73 5.15
CA PHE A 98 -2.01 6.40 5.78
C PHE A 98 -2.23 5.26 4.77
N LYS A 99 -2.80 5.54 3.58
CA LYS A 99 -2.98 4.52 2.53
C LYS A 99 -1.67 4.07 1.91
N MET A 100 -0.69 4.96 1.79
CA MET A 100 0.63 4.61 1.30
C MET A 100 1.43 3.88 2.38
N ASP A 101 1.29 4.30 3.64
CA ASP A 101 1.94 3.64 4.77
C ASP A 101 1.43 2.22 5.00
N TYR A 102 0.18 1.94 4.62
CA TYR A 102 -0.34 0.57 4.58
C TYR A 102 0.54 -0.35 3.72
N PHE A 103 0.89 0.04 2.49
CA PHE A 103 1.73 -0.80 1.63
C PHE A 103 3.18 -0.86 2.12
N LYS A 104 3.71 0.24 2.67
CA LYS A 104 5.07 0.31 3.22
C LYS A 104 5.32 -0.63 4.39
N ARG A 105 4.29 -1.13 5.08
CA ARG A 105 4.44 -2.05 6.21
C ARG A 105 4.37 -3.52 5.82
N ILE A 106 4.07 -3.82 4.56
CA ILE A 106 3.94 -5.19 4.07
C ILE A 106 5.30 -5.67 3.57
N PRO A 107 5.89 -6.73 4.15
CA PRO A 107 7.28 -7.10 3.83
C PRO A 107 7.50 -7.45 2.34
N PHE A 108 6.49 -7.99 1.65
CA PHE A 108 6.57 -8.22 0.21
C PHE A 108 6.79 -6.93 -0.60
N PHE A 109 6.07 -5.86 -0.27
CA PHE A 109 6.20 -4.59 -0.98
C PHE A 109 7.47 -3.84 -0.58
N GLN A 110 7.93 -3.97 0.67
CA GLN A 110 9.26 -3.49 1.08
C GLN A 110 10.38 -4.20 0.30
N ALA A 111 10.35 -5.54 0.24
CA ALA A 111 11.34 -6.32 -0.51
C ALA A 111 11.38 -5.95 -2.00
N LEU A 112 10.20 -5.85 -2.63
CA LEU A 112 10.10 -5.44 -4.03
C LEU A 112 10.57 -3.99 -4.21
N HIS A 113 10.29 -3.09 -3.28
CA HIS A 113 10.83 -1.73 -3.31
C HIS A 113 12.36 -1.74 -3.27
N ASP A 114 12.97 -2.41 -2.29
CA ASP A 114 14.42 -2.46 -2.10
C ASP A 114 15.12 -3.05 -3.32
N VAL A 115 14.60 -4.16 -3.87
CA VAL A 115 15.13 -4.77 -5.09
C VAL A 115 15.06 -3.83 -6.30
N GLN A 116 14.07 -2.94 -6.36
CA GLN A 116 13.91 -1.96 -7.43
C GLN A 116 14.77 -0.70 -7.24
N THR A 117 15.27 -0.44 -6.02
CA THR A 117 15.91 0.84 -5.68
C THR A 117 17.32 0.74 -5.10
N MET A 118 17.79 -0.46 -4.76
CA MET A 118 19.06 -0.66 -4.05
C MET A 118 19.95 -1.66 -4.79
N PRO A 119 21.28 -1.54 -4.65
CA PRO A 119 22.20 -2.59 -5.02
C PRO A 119 21.83 -3.91 -4.35
N ARG A 120 21.99 -5.03 -5.06
CA ARG A 120 21.64 -6.37 -4.54
C ARG A 120 22.34 -6.71 -3.21
N ALA A 121 23.55 -6.20 -3.00
CA ALA A 121 24.31 -6.42 -1.76
C ALA A 121 23.66 -5.78 -0.52
N ASP A 122 22.81 -4.78 -0.71
CA ASP A 122 22.17 -4.01 0.37
C ASP A 122 20.74 -4.49 0.67
N VAL A 123 20.20 -5.40 -0.15
CA VAL A 123 18.85 -5.97 0.05
C VAL A 123 18.89 -7.01 1.17
N ASN A 124 18.05 -6.83 2.19
CA ASN A 124 17.98 -7.73 3.34
C ASN A 124 17.36 -9.09 2.97
N GLU A 125 18.13 -10.18 3.10
CA GLU A 125 17.68 -11.56 2.82
C GLU A 125 16.57 -12.04 3.77
N GLU A 126 16.52 -11.58 5.03
CA GLU A 126 15.42 -11.90 5.93
C GLU A 126 14.10 -11.32 5.41
N LEU A 127 14.15 -10.09 4.92
CA LEU A 127 12.99 -9.43 4.30
C LEU A 127 12.54 -10.16 3.02
N ILE A 128 13.49 -10.67 2.22
CA ILE A 128 13.18 -11.52 1.05
C ILE A 128 12.47 -12.81 1.47
N ASN A 129 12.88 -13.44 2.56
CA ASN A 129 12.24 -14.65 3.08
C ASN A 129 10.80 -14.36 3.58
N LEU A 130 10.60 -13.25 4.30
CA LEU A 130 9.27 -12.80 4.73
C LEU A 130 8.37 -12.44 3.54
N ALA A 131 8.93 -11.81 2.51
CA ALA A 131 8.24 -11.52 1.25
C ALA A 131 7.81 -12.81 0.54
N SER A 132 8.70 -13.79 0.50
CA SER A 132 8.45 -15.09 -0.13
C SER A 132 7.35 -15.88 0.58
N ALA A 133 7.37 -15.88 1.92
CA ALA A 133 6.38 -16.58 2.74
C ALA A 133 4.94 -16.06 2.56
N GLN A 134 4.75 -14.76 2.25
CA GLN A 134 3.43 -14.15 2.14
C GLN A 134 2.92 -13.95 0.70
N ALA A 135 3.77 -14.18 -0.31
CA ALA A 135 3.49 -13.77 -1.69
C ALA A 135 2.17 -14.35 -2.23
N ALA A 136 1.95 -15.66 -2.04
CA ALA A 136 0.74 -16.32 -2.52
C ALA A 136 -0.54 -15.81 -1.83
N ASP A 137 -0.47 -15.59 -0.53
CA ASP A 137 -1.59 -15.06 0.25
C ASP A 137 -1.92 -13.62 -0.15
N LEU A 138 -0.92 -12.79 -0.46
CA LEU A 138 -1.15 -11.44 -0.97
C LEU A 138 -1.78 -11.45 -2.37
N MET A 139 -1.33 -12.34 -3.26
CA MET A 139 -1.95 -12.47 -4.59
C MET A 139 -3.42 -12.89 -4.47
N TYR A 140 -3.75 -13.74 -3.51
CA TYR A 140 -5.13 -14.11 -3.20
C TYR A 140 -5.94 -12.95 -2.60
N LEU A 141 -5.35 -12.23 -1.64
CA LEU A 141 -5.95 -11.09 -0.94
C LEU A 141 -6.33 -9.97 -1.91
N TYR A 142 -5.37 -9.53 -2.75
CA TYR A 142 -5.58 -8.48 -3.75
C TYR A 142 -6.25 -8.98 -5.04
N ASN A 143 -6.58 -10.27 -5.08
CA ASN A 143 -7.17 -10.95 -6.22
C ASN A 143 -6.38 -10.76 -7.53
N VAL A 144 -5.05 -10.77 -7.46
CA VAL A 144 -4.18 -10.58 -8.63
C VAL A 144 -4.21 -11.83 -9.49
N GLY A 145 -4.71 -11.70 -10.72
CA GLY A 145 -4.74 -12.78 -11.71
C GLY A 145 -3.61 -12.71 -12.74
N TYR A 146 -3.03 -11.52 -12.92
CA TYR A 146 -1.99 -11.25 -13.91
C TYR A 146 -0.86 -10.42 -13.32
N VAL A 147 0.37 -10.79 -13.66
CA VAL A 147 1.58 -10.02 -13.38
C VAL A 147 2.27 -9.72 -14.71
N LEU A 148 2.52 -8.44 -14.98
CA LEU A 148 3.24 -8.00 -16.17
C LEU A 148 4.59 -7.43 -15.76
N LEU A 149 5.65 -7.99 -16.34
CA LEU A 149 7.00 -7.50 -16.24
C LEU A 149 7.22 -6.56 -17.43
N MET A 150 7.33 -5.27 -17.13
CA MET A 150 7.41 -4.20 -18.11
C MET A 150 8.87 -3.86 -18.42
N PRO A 151 9.18 -3.36 -19.64
CA PRO A 151 10.51 -2.88 -19.96
C PRO A 151 10.91 -1.72 -19.04
N PRO A 152 12.23 -1.51 -18.83
CA PRO A 152 12.72 -0.44 -17.97
C PRO A 152 12.15 0.91 -18.39
N ILE A 153 11.92 1.77 -17.41
CA ILE A 153 11.52 3.15 -17.66
C ILE A 153 12.80 3.92 -18.02
N PRO A 154 12.93 4.47 -19.25
CA PRO A 154 14.11 5.22 -19.65
C PRO A 154 14.42 6.35 -18.66
N ASP A 155 15.70 6.54 -18.34
CA ASP A 155 16.21 7.60 -17.45
C ASP A 155 15.64 7.60 -16.02
N ARG A 156 14.95 6.53 -15.59
CA ARG A 156 14.41 6.41 -14.23
C ARG A 156 15.40 5.74 -13.30
N TYR A 157 16.40 6.49 -12.85
CA TYR A 157 17.32 6.03 -11.82
C TYR A 157 16.65 5.98 -10.43
N PRO A 158 17.04 5.03 -9.57
CA PRO A 158 17.99 3.94 -9.81
C PRO A 158 17.35 2.72 -10.52
N TYR A 159 16.03 2.69 -10.75
CA TYR A 159 15.33 1.53 -11.30
C TYR A 159 15.87 1.04 -12.66
N VAL A 160 16.31 1.95 -13.53
CA VAL A 160 16.92 1.58 -14.82
C VAL A 160 18.15 0.67 -14.67
N ASP A 161 18.82 0.69 -13.52
CA ASP A 161 19.95 -0.20 -13.21
C ASP A 161 19.50 -1.49 -12.50
N HIS A 162 18.30 -1.48 -11.90
CA HIS A 162 17.80 -2.56 -11.04
C HIS A 162 16.61 -3.36 -11.62
N TRP A 163 16.09 -2.98 -12.79
CA TRP A 163 14.95 -3.65 -13.42
C TRP A 163 15.13 -5.17 -13.61
N PRO A 164 16.33 -5.72 -13.95
CA PRO A 164 16.48 -7.16 -14.08
C PRO A 164 16.32 -7.86 -12.73
N ALA A 165 16.82 -7.25 -11.64
CA ALA A 165 16.68 -7.81 -10.30
C ALA A 165 15.21 -7.83 -9.86
N ALA A 166 14.42 -6.80 -10.21
CA ALA A 166 12.99 -6.76 -9.94
C ALA A 166 12.22 -7.85 -10.70
N TRP A 167 12.55 -8.08 -11.97
CA TRP A 167 11.98 -9.17 -12.77
C TRP A 167 12.33 -10.54 -12.16
N GLU A 168 13.60 -10.77 -11.85
CA GLU A 168 14.05 -12.03 -11.23
C GLU A 168 13.40 -12.28 -9.87
N PHE A 169 13.26 -11.24 -9.04
CA PHE A 169 12.55 -11.33 -7.78
C PHE A 169 11.08 -11.71 -7.99
N ALA A 170 10.36 -11.04 -8.90
CA ALA A 170 8.97 -11.33 -9.19
C ALA A 170 8.78 -12.78 -9.68
N LYS A 171 9.61 -13.25 -10.61
CA LYS A 171 9.60 -14.63 -11.13
C LYS A 171 9.91 -15.67 -10.06
N ARG A 172 10.81 -15.35 -9.12
CA ARG A 172 11.20 -16.25 -8.03
C ARG A 172 10.15 -16.35 -6.93
N VAL A 173 9.50 -15.24 -6.61
CA VAL A 173 8.70 -15.09 -5.38
C VAL A 173 7.21 -15.24 -5.63
N LEU A 174 6.70 -14.72 -6.75
CA LEU A 174 5.28 -14.77 -7.04
C LEU A 174 4.87 -16.17 -7.51
N PRO A 175 3.65 -16.64 -7.18
CA PRO A 175 3.15 -17.91 -7.66
C PRO A 175 2.69 -17.78 -9.11
N LEU A 176 3.63 -17.68 -10.04
CA LEU A 176 3.36 -17.53 -11.47
C LEU A 176 3.24 -18.90 -12.15
N GLU A 177 2.51 -18.96 -13.27
CA GLU A 177 2.67 -20.08 -14.19
C GLU A 177 4.14 -20.19 -14.66
N PRO A 178 4.65 -21.40 -14.95
CA PRO A 178 6.06 -21.59 -15.28
C PRO A 178 6.54 -20.85 -16.53
N GLN A 179 5.61 -20.51 -17.44
CA GLN A 179 5.89 -19.80 -18.68
C GLN A 179 4.96 -18.60 -18.79
N PRO A 180 5.42 -17.47 -19.35
CA PRO A 180 4.54 -16.37 -19.63
C PRO A 180 3.55 -16.77 -20.74
N PHE A 181 2.30 -16.32 -20.63
CA PHE A 181 1.33 -16.48 -21.72
C PHE A 181 1.54 -15.45 -22.84
N TRP A 182 2.35 -14.42 -22.57
CA TRP A 182 2.74 -13.38 -23.52
C TRP A 182 4.20 -12.98 -23.32
N ALA A 183 4.97 -12.92 -24.40
CA ALA A 183 6.33 -12.40 -24.40
C ALA A 183 6.60 -11.67 -25.73
N ASP A 184 6.39 -10.36 -25.75
CA ASP A 184 6.60 -9.51 -26.93
C ASP A 184 6.80 -8.04 -26.51
N GLU A 185 7.42 -7.23 -27.36
CA GLU A 185 7.68 -5.80 -27.14
C GLU A 185 8.43 -5.49 -25.82
N GLY A 186 9.23 -6.45 -25.34
CA GLY A 186 9.93 -6.34 -24.05
C GLY A 186 9.04 -6.48 -22.82
N ILE A 187 7.80 -6.96 -22.98
CA ILE A 187 6.87 -7.28 -21.90
C ILE A 187 6.77 -8.80 -21.76
N GLU A 188 6.86 -9.29 -20.53
CA GLU A 188 6.46 -10.66 -20.19
C GLU A 188 5.22 -10.63 -19.29
N ALA A 189 4.16 -11.35 -19.66
CA ALA A 189 2.96 -11.44 -18.85
C ALA A 189 2.69 -12.87 -18.38
N TYR A 190 2.40 -13.00 -17.10
CA TYR A 190 2.18 -14.26 -16.42
C TYR A 190 0.79 -14.30 -15.82
N ARG A 191 0.18 -15.49 -15.86
CA ARG A 191 -0.99 -15.80 -15.03
C ARG A 191 -0.49 -16.13 -13.63
N VAL A 192 -1.27 -15.72 -12.63
CA VAL A 192 -0.98 -16.00 -11.22
C VAL A 192 -1.76 -17.22 -10.77
N VAL A 193 -1.04 -18.21 -10.22
CA VAL A 193 -1.57 -19.41 -9.60
C VAL A 193 -1.97 -19.09 -8.16
N GLN A 194 -3.19 -18.58 -7.98
CA GLN A 194 -3.71 -18.29 -6.65
C GLN A 194 -3.94 -19.58 -5.84
N PRO A 195 -3.78 -19.53 -4.51
CA PRO A 195 -4.26 -20.58 -3.60
C PRO A 195 -5.72 -20.99 -3.89
N PRO A 196 -6.09 -22.25 -3.60
CA PRO A 196 -7.47 -22.71 -3.80
C PRO A 196 -8.43 -21.85 -2.97
N GLY A 197 -9.52 -21.43 -3.61
CA GLY A 197 -10.56 -20.63 -2.97
C GLY A 197 -11.16 -21.30 -1.74
N ARG A 198 -11.42 -20.51 -0.69
CA ARG A 198 -12.01 -20.99 0.58
C ARG A 198 -13.14 -20.07 1.03
N ALA A 199 -14.24 -20.66 1.48
CA ALA A 199 -15.36 -19.96 2.11
C ALA A 199 -15.13 -19.72 3.62
N GLN A 200 -13.98 -20.17 4.13
CA GLN A 200 -13.55 -20.00 5.52
C GLN A 200 -12.26 -19.16 5.56
N PHE A 201 -12.16 -18.30 6.56
CA PHE A 201 -10.98 -17.49 6.82
C PHE A 201 -10.79 -17.36 8.33
N ARG A 202 -9.54 -17.49 8.77
CA ARG A 202 -9.14 -17.31 10.16
C ARG A 202 -7.81 -16.59 10.18
N ILE A 203 -7.70 -15.59 11.04
CA ILE A 203 -6.48 -14.84 11.25
C ILE A 203 -6.32 -14.56 12.75
N ASP A 204 -5.09 -14.64 13.23
CA ASP A 204 -4.70 -14.13 14.54
C ASP A 204 -4.17 -12.71 14.33
N LEU A 205 -4.95 -11.70 14.73
CA LEU A 205 -4.62 -10.30 14.45
C LEU A 205 -3.37 -9.80 15.20
N GLY A 206 -2.91 -10.50 16.25
CA GLY A 206 -1.68 -10.14 16.95
C GLY A 206 -0.43 -10.84 16.39
N ALA A 207 -0.59 -11.81 15.49
CA ALA A 207 0.54 -12.53 14.91
C ALA A 207 1.27 -11.69 13.85
N LEU A 208 2.57 -11.91 13.70
CA LEU A 208 3.39 -11.27 12.66
C LEU A 208 2.85 -11.56 11.26
N GLY A 209 3.00 -10.60 10.35
CA GLY A 209 2.63 -10.77 8.93
C GLY A 209 1.13 -10.64 8.63
N THR A 210 0.32 -10.26 9.61
CA THR A 210 -1.14 -10.10 9.45
C THR A 210 -1.57 -8.68 9.07
N TYR A 211 -0.60 -7.75 8.97
CA TYR A 211 -0.81 -6.37 8.54
C TYR A 211 -1.64 -6.19 7.25
N PRO A 212 -1.44 -6.99 6.18
CA PRO A 212 -2.22 -6.85 4.94
C PRO A 212 -3.74 -7.03 5.12
N TYR A 213 -4.17 -7.66 6.21
CA TYR A 213 -5.59 -7.92 6.45
C TYR A 213 -6.26 -6.82 7.28
N ARG A 214 -5.50 -5.78 7.68
CA ARG A 214 -5.95 -4.69 8.54
C ARG A 214 -6.03 -3.38 7.76
N GLY A 215 -7.21 -2.76 7.75
CA GLY A 215 -7.42 -1.40 7.27
C GLY A 215 -7.16 -0.37 8.38
N GLU A 216 -7.93 0.72 8.37
CA GLU A 216 -7.87 1.75 9.41
C GLU A 216 -8.39 1.27 10.78
N GLY A 217 -8.05 2.03 11.82
CA GLY A 217 -8.59 1.89 13.19
C GLY A 217 -7.94 0.81 14.04
N TRP A 218 -6.79 0.31 13.62
CA TRP A 218 -5.93 -0.58 14.39
C TRP A 218 -4.65 0.15 14.80
N ASP A 219 -4.06 -0.29 15.89
CA ASP A 219 -2.72 0.14 16.30
C ASP A 219 -1.64 -0.35 15.33
N VAL A 220 -0.45 0.24 15.42
CA VAL A 220 0.72 -0.06 14.58
C VAL A 220 1.61 -1.14 15.20
N ALA A 221 1.61 -1.29 16.52
CA ALA A 221 2.53 -2.17 17.22
C ALA A 221 2.20 -3.66 17.05
N GLU A 222 3.21 -4.44 16.65
CA GLU A 222 3.22 -5.91 16.68
C GLU A 222 3.81 -6.47 18.00
N GLU A 223 4.13 -5.58 18.95
CA GLU A 223 4.74 -5.94 20.24
C GLU A 223 3.68 -6.20 21.32
N ALA A 224 3.95 -7.24 22.11
CA ALA A 224 3.14 -7.83 23.17
C ALA A 224 2.10 -6.91 23.83
N THR A 225 0.83 -7.31 23.76
CA THR A 225 -0.14 -6.79 24.72
C THR A 225 0.25 -7.22 26.14
N ASN A 226 -0.18 -6.48 27.16
CA ASN A 226 -0.01 -6.89 28.57
C ASN A 226 -0.83 -8.15 28.94
N TYR A 227 -1.38 -8.86 27.95
CA TYR A 227 -2.13 -10.09 28.10
C TYR A 227 -1.28 -11.25 27.55
N ASP A 228 -1.43 -12.44 28.13
CA ASP A 228 -0.83 -13.70 27.64
C ASP A 228 -1.47 -14.18 26.31
N VAL A 229 -2.01 -13.27 25.51
CA VAL A 229 -2.72 -13.53 24.26
C VAL A 229 -2.18 -12.61 23.17
N SER A 230 -1.94 -13.19 21.99
CA SER A 230 -1.62 -12.41 20.80
C SER A 230 -2.84 -11.58 20.41
N ALA A 231 -2.69 -10.26 20.39
CA ALA A 231 -3.78 -9.33 20.13
C ALA A 231 -3.26 -8.01 19.59
N ILE A 232 -4.17 -7.22 19.01
CA ILE A 232 -3.91 -5.86 18.55
C ILE A 232 -4.99 -4.92 19.09
N TRP A 233 -4.61 -3.69 19.40
CA TRP A 233 -5.54 -2.68 19.88
C TRP A 233 -6.38 -2.11 18.73
N ALA A 234 -7.68 -2.01 18.97
CA ALA A 234 -8.56 -1.12 18.22
C ALA A 234 -8.45 0.29 18.81
N THR A 235 -7.91 1.23 18.03
CA THR A 235 -7.55 2.58 18.50
C THR A 235 -8.54 3.65 18.04
N ASP A 236 -9.44 3.32 17.12
CA ASP A 236 -10.48 4.21 16.59
C ASP A 236 -11.87 3.59 16.79
N LEU A 237 -12.94 4.38 16.66
CA LEU A 237 -14.33 3.94 16.79
C LEU A 237 -14.73 2.93 15.73
N ARG A 238 -13.92 2.79 14.67
CA ARG A 238 -14.13 1.83 13.58
C ARG A 238 -12.83 1.17 13.24
N SER A 239 -12.80 -0.16 13.25
CA SER A 239 -11.63 -0.93 12.84
C SER A 239 -11.97 -1.84 11.67
N ARG A 240 -11.22 -1.73 10.57
CA ARG A 240 -11.51 -2.44 9.31
C ARG A 240 -10.63 -3.65 9.09
N LEU A 241 -11.21 -4.74 8.63
CA LEU A 241 -10.55 -5.96 8.20
C LEU A 241 -10.88 -6.28 6.74
N PHE A 242 -9.92 -6.88 6.06
CA PHE A 242 -10.00 -7.34 4.69
C PHE A 242 -10.03 -8.88 4.70
N VAL A 243 -11.16 -9.46 4.31
CA VAL A 243 -11.42 -10.91 4.43
C VAL A 243 -11.61 -11.52 3.04
N PRO A 244 -10.57 -12.14 2.45
CA PRO A 244 -10.68 -12.73 1.13
C PRO A 244 -11.38 -14.08 1.20
N LEU A 245 -12.60 -14.15 0.69
CA LEU A 245 -13.40 -15.38 0.61
C LEU A 245 -13.65 -15.73 -0.84
N ARG A 246 -13.78 -17.03 -1.11
CA ARG A 246 -14.20 -17.60 -2.40
C ARG A 246 -15.09 -18.80 -2.12
N GLN A 247 -15.77 -19.31 -3.14
CA GLN A 247 -16.70 -20.45 -3.01
C GLN A 247 -17.80 -20.21 -1.95
N ILE A 248 -18.23 -18.97 -1.80
CA ILE A 248 -19.37 -18.64 -0.93
C ILE A 248 -20.65 -19.19 -1.56
N ASP A 249 -21.44 -19.88 -0.74
CA ASP A 249 -22.81 -20.25 -1.06
C ASP A 249 -23.75 -19.14 -0.56
N ALA A 250 -24.41 -18.46 -1.49
CA ALA A 250 -25.33 -17.37 -1.19
C ALA A 250 -26.54 -17.79 -0.35
N ALA A 251 -26.90 -19.08 -0.37
CA ALA A 251 -28.01 -19.64 0.40
C ALA A 251 -27.59 -20.12 1.81
N ALA A 252 -26.29 -20.24 2.08
CA ALA A 252 -25.78 -20.68 3.38
C ALA A 252 -25.78 -19.56 4.43
N SER A 253 -25.63 -19.93 5.71
CA SER A 253 -25.35 -19.01 6.82
C SER A 253 -23.92 -19.20 7.28
N TYR A 254 -23.19 -18.10 7.45
CA TYR A 254 -21.81 -18.07 7.91
C TYR A 254 -21.74 -17.45 9.30
N ALA A 255 -20.90 -18.03 10.16
CA ALA A 255 -20.58 -17.45 11.45
C ALA A 255 -19.35 -16.53 11.32
N ILE A 256 -19.51 -15.26 11.68
CA ILE A 256 -18.36 -14.37 11.90
C ILE A 256 -18.09 -14.34 13.39
N GLN A 257 -16.89 -14.76 13.77
CA GLN A 257 -16.45 -14.83 15.15
C GLN A 257 -15.27 -13.88 15.39
N VAL A 258 -15.36 -13.08 16.45
CA VAL A 258 -14.31 -12.15 16.85
C VAL A 258 -14.03 -12.33 18.33
N GLN A 259 -12.75 -12.57 18.66
CA GLN A 259 -12.30 -12.57 20.05
C GLN A 259 -11.94 -11.14 20.44
N ALA A 260 -12.55 -10.62 21.50
CA ALA A 260 -12.37 -9.23 21.93
C ALA A 260 -12.29 -9.13 23.47
N HIS A 261 -11.52 -8.14 23.94
CA HIS A 261 -11.43 -7.77 25.34
C HIS A 261 -11.62 -6.24 25.46
N PRO A 262 -12.63 -5.75 26.18
CA PRO A 262 -12.81 -4.31 26.35
C PRO A 262 -11.74 -3.74 27.28
N PHE A 263 -11.14 -2.62 26.90
CA PHE A 263 -10.29 -1.85 27.82
C PHE A 263 -11.12 -1.19 28.94
N MET A 264 -12.31 -0.69 28.60
CA MET A 264 -13.27 -0.09 29.53
C MET A 264 -14.70 -0.56 29.28
N LEU A 265 -15.53 -0.45 30.31
CA LEU A 265 -16.98 -0.68 30.24
C LEU A 265 -17.76 0.61 30.57
N PRO A 266 -19.01 0.75 30.10
CA PRO A 266 -19.76 -0.18 29.24
C PRO A 266 -19.27 -0.14 27.79
N GLN A 267 -19.07 -1.29 27.15
CA GLN A 267 -18.61 -1.35 25.76
C GLN A 267 -19.50 -2.28 24.95
N SER A 268 -19.66 -1.99 23.66
CA SER A 268 -20.34 -2.88 22.71
C SER A 268 -19.72 -2.78 21.33
N VAL A 269 -19.93 -3.81 20.52
CA VAL A 269 -19.38 -3.92 19.18
C VAL A 269 -20.51 -4.19 18.19
N THR A 270 -20.58 -3.36 17.16
CA THR A 270 -21.46 -3.57 16.00
C THR A 270 -20.62 -4.09 14.85
N LEU A 271 -21.04 -5.22 14.27
CA LEU A 271 -20.43 -5.77 13.07
C LEU A 271 -21.06 -5.11 11.84
N GLN A 272 -20.22 -4.66 10.90
CA GLN A 272 -20.63 -4.31 9.54
C GLN A 272 -19.86 -5.17 8.53
N VAL A 273 -20.56 -5.68 7.52
CA VAL A 273 -19.98 -6.49 6.43
C VAL A 273 -20.48 -5.91 5.11
N ASN A 274 -19.53 -5.52 4.25
CA ASN A 274 -19.80 -4.91 2.94
C ASN A 274 -20.84 -3.76 3.01
N GLY A 275 -20.82 -2.98 4.09
CA GLY A 275 -21.71 -1.84 4.33
C GLY A 275 -23.03 -2.18 5.04
N THR A 276 -23.40 -3.45 5.20
CA THR A 276 -24.59 -3.87 5.95
C THR A 276 -24.25 -4.03 7.43
N ALA A 277 -25.10 -3.56 8.35
CA ALA A 277 -24.85 -3.66 9.79
C ALA A 277 -25.65 -4.80 10.45
N TRP A 278 -25.06 -5.43 11.46
CA TRP A 278 -25.67 -6.46 12.30
C TRP A 278 -25.92 -5.94 13.71
N PRO A 279 -26.74 -6.64 14.53
CA PRO A 279 -27.00 -6.24 15.90
C PRO A 279 -25.72 -6.06 16.72
N SER A 280 -25.69 -4.98 17.51
CA SER A 280 -24.61 -4.73 18.47
C SER A 280 -24.60 -5.79 19.56
N GLN A 281 -23.41 -6.21 19.98
CA GLN A 281 -23.21 -7.13 21.10
C GLN A 281 -22.45 -6.43 22.23
N PRO A 282 -22.93 -6.49 23.48
CA PRO A 282 -22.22 -5.92 24.62
C PRO A 282 -20.96 -6.74 24.92
N LEU A 283 -19.91 -6.06 25.40
CA LEU A 283 -18.72 -6.70 25.95
C LEU A 283 -18.82 -6.74 27.48
N THR A 284 -18.42 -7.87 28.07
CA THR A 284 -18.14 -8.00 29.51
C THR A 284 -16.65 -7.92 29.80
N HIS A 285 -16.27 -7.89 31.08
CA HIS A 285 -14.85 -8.01 31.48
C HIS A 285 -14.23 -9.30 30.92
N GLY A 286 -12.95 -9.22 30.52
CA GLY A 286 -12.19 -10.36 30.03
C GLY A 286 -12.32 -10.63 28.53
N TRP A 287 -11.55 -11.60 28.06
CA TRP A 287 -11.60 -12.10 26.69
C TRP A 287 -12.91 -12.87 26.45
N GLN A 288 -13.63 -12.52 25.38
CA GLN A 288 -14.85 -13.21 24.98
C GLN A 288 -14.94 -13.34 23.45
N THR A 289 -15.73 -14.30 22.98
CA THR A 289 -16.00 -14.49 21.56
C THR A 289 -17.37 -13.93 21.21
N LEU A 290 -17.39 -12.91 20.37
CA LEU A 290 -18.59 -12.40 19.72
C LEU A 290 -18.90 -13.26 18.50
N THR A 291 -20.17 -13.54 18.25
CA THR A 291 -20.60 -14.35 17.10
C THR A 291 -21.80 -13.73 16.41
N TRP A 292 -21.70 -13.44 15.12
CA TRP A 292 -22.81 -13.01 14.28
C TRP A 292 -23.10 -14.05 13.20
N GLN A 293 -24.39 -14.26 12.91
CA GLN A 293 -24.84 -15.05 11.77
C GLN A 293 -25.07 -14.13 10.57
N VAL A 294 -24.31 -14.37 9.51
CA VAL A 294 -24.29 -13.58 8.29
C VAL A 294 -24.76 -14.47 7.14
N PRO A 295 -25.85 -14.14 6.44
CA PRO A 295 -26.26 -14.91 5.28
C PRO A 295 -25.22 -14.76 4.15
N GLY A 296 -25.01 -15.83 3.39
CA GLY A 296 -24.00 -15.88 2.33
C GLY A 296 -24.19 -14.82 1.25
N HIS A 297 -25.41 -14.40 0.96
CA HIS A 297 -25.69 -13.31 0.00
C HIS A 297 -25.21 -11.92 0.46
N ALA A 298 -24.87 -11.75 1.74
CA ALA A 298 -24.23 -10.53 2.23
C ALA A 298 -22.70 -10.54 2.05
N LEU A 299 -22.13 -11.69 1.68
CA LEU A 299 -20.73 -11.89 1.37
C LEU A 299 -20.52 -11.94 -0.16
N ILE A 300 -19.30 -11.66 -0.60
CA ILE A 300 -18.92 -11.73 -2.02
C ILE A 300 -17.75 -12.69 -2.23
N ASN A 301 -17.75 -13.38 -3.38
CA ASN A 301 -16.60 -14.13 -3.87
C ASN A 301 -15.49 -13.17 -4.28
N GLY A 302 -14.69 -12.75 -3.31
CA GLY A 302 -13.75 -11.65 -3.46
C GLY A 302 -13.28 -11.15 -2.10
N LEU A 303 -12.95 -9.86 -2.05
CA LEU A 303 -12.52 -9.20 -0.82
C LEU A 303 -13.72 -8.63 -0.06
N ASN A 304 -14.04 -9.23 1.08
CA ASN A 304 -15.09 -8.72 1.95
C ASN A 304 -14.50 -7.67 2.90
N ARG A 305 -15.21 -6.55 3.08
CA ARG A 305 -14.85 -5.54 4.08
C ARG A 305 -15.66 -5.81 5.34
N VAL A 306 -14.95 -6.18 6.39
CA VAL A 306 -15.53 -6.36 7.72
C VAL A 306 -15.12 -5.17 8.57
N GLU A 307 -16.06 -4.48 9.19
CA GLU A 307 -15.80 -3.34 10.05
C GLU A 307 -16.41 -3.60 11.43
N LEU A 308 -15.62 -3.37 12.47
CA LEU A 308 -16.04 -3.42 13.85
C LEU A 308 -16.22 -1.99 14.32
N GLN A 309 -17.46 -1.64 14.68
CA GLN A 309 -17.80 -0.33 15.22
C GLN A 309 -17.92 -0.45 16.74
N TRP A 310 -17.03 0.26 17.43
CA TRP A 310 -16.93 0.26 18.88
C TRP A 310 -17.77 1.39 19.45
N ALA A 311 -18.54 1.14 20.50
CA ALA A 311 -19.41 2.16 21.11
C ALA A 311 -18.61 3.33 21.72
N GLN A 312 -17.38 3.06 22.17
CA GLN A 312 -16.45 4.07 22.62
C GLN A 312 -15.00 3.64 22.36
N THR A 313 -14.10 4.59 22.18
CA THR A 313 -12.66 4.37 22.30
C THR A 313 -12.13 5.08 23.51
N ALA A 314 -11.10 4.50 24.10
CA ALA A 314 -10.43 5.04 25.25
C ALA A 314 -8.94 4.92 25.03
N VAL A 315 -8.23 6.02 25.20
CA VAL A 315 -6.76 5.99 25.25
C VAL A 315 -6.38 5.48 26.64
N PRO A 316 -5.72 4.32 26.78
CA PRO A 316 -5.39 3.77 28.09
C PRO A 316 -4.74 4.77 29.06
N ARG A 317 -3.93 5.69 28.51
CA ARG A 317 -3.23 6.78 29.22
C ARG A 317 -4.15 7.81 29.87
N GLN A 318 -5.35 8.04 29.34
CA GLN A 318 -6.31 9.00 29.92
C GLN A 318 -7.07 8.42 31.12
N ILE A 319 -7.02 7.10 31.32
CA ILE A 319 -7.82 6.39 32.33
C ILE A 319 -6.93 5.77 33.41
N ASN A 320 -5.69 5.39 33.07
CA ASN A 320 -4.68 4.97 34.03
C ASN A 320 -3.35 5.67 33.70
N PRO A 321 -3.10 6.88 34.24
CA PRO A 321 -1.94 7.70 33.88
C PRO A 321 -0.58 7.12 34.30
N GLY A 322 -0.54 5.90 34.87
CA GLY A 322 0.66 5.27 35.38
C GLY A 322 1.28 6.05 36.54
N ASN A 323 2.41 5.54 37.05
CA ASN A 323 3.24 6.32 37.95
C ASN A 323 4.21 7.15 37.10
N ARG A 324 4.12 8.48 37.19
CA ARG A 324 5.00 9.40 36.46
C ARG A 324 6.37 9.57 37.10
N GLN A 325 6.67 8.91 38.24
CA GLN A 325 7.99 9.00 38.84
C GLN A 325 9.07 8.31 38.00
N ILE A 326 10.15 9.03 37.73
CA ILE A 326 11.37 8.46 37.12
C ILE A 326 12.07 7.61 38.18
N GLY A 327 11.92 6.29 38.11
CA GLY A 327 12.55 5.36 39.06
C GLY A 327 12.22 5.71 40.52
N SER A 328 13.25 5.89 41.35
CA SER A 328 13.13 6.31 42.76
C SER A 328 13.51 7.77 43.00
N THR A 329 13.55 8.60 41.94
CA THR A 329 14.19 9.94 42.00
C THR A 329 13.31 11.03 42.62
N SER A 330 12.08 10.73 43.01
CA SER A 330 11.05 11.71 43.44
C SER A 330 10.61 12.69 42.35
N VAL A 331 11.22 12.66 41.16
CA VAL A 331 10.91 13.53 40.02
C VAL A 331 9.81 12.88 39.19
N ALA A 332 8.73 13.63 38.97
CA ALA A 332 7.66 13.21 38.06
C ALA A 332 7.94 13.75 36.65
N LEU A 333 7.86 12.87 35.64
CA LEU A 333 7.84 13.26 34.24
C LEU A 333 6.54 14.02 33.94
N PRO A 334 6.59 15.26 33.44
CA PRO A 334 5.39 16.01 33.07
C PRO A 334 4.78 15.51 31.75
N ILE A 335 5.56 14.77 30.95
CA ILE A 335 5.25 14.29 29.61
C ILE A 335 5.47 12.77 29.55
N ASP A 336 4.81 12.11 28.61
CA ASP A 336 5.02 10.68 28.41
C ASP A 336 6.36 10.45 27.71
N ALA A 337 7.06 9.38 28.08
CA ALA A 337 8.37 9.06 27.54
C ALA A 337 8.49 7.55 27.25
N ASP A 338 8.73 7.18 26.00
CA ASP A 338 9.15 5.83 25.64
C ASP A 338 10.68 5.75 25.68
N LEU A 339 11.19 4.88 26.54
CA LEU A 339 12.61 4.55 26.61
C LEU A 339 12.82 3.18 25.95
N LYS A 340 13.47 3.16 24.79
CA LYS A 340 13.95 1.91 24.19
C LYS A 340 15.47 1.85 24.31
N ALA A 341 15.97 0.76 24.87
CA ALA A 341 17.40 0.47 25.01
C ALA A 341 17.77 -0.80 24.25
N PHE A 342 18.93 -0.80 23.62
CA PHE A 342 19.51 -1.92 22.87
C PHE A 342 21.03 -1.94 23.06
N ALA A 343 21.70 -3.00 22.60
CA ALA A 343 23.09 -3.30 22.96
C ALA A 343 24.08 -2.14 22.68
N GLU A 344 23.81 -1.31 21.67
CA GLU A 344 24.69 -0.22 21.24
C GLU A 344 24.13 1.19 21.49
N GLY A 345 23.03 1.31 22.23
CA GLY A 345 22.46 2.61 22.56
C GLY A 345 21.03 2.57 23.07
N GLY A 346 20.37 3.72 23.01
CA GLY A 346 18.97 3.84 23.33
C GLY A 346 18.44 5.18 22.86
N PHE A 347 17.12 5.29 22.78
CA PHE A 347 16.46 6.56 22.52
C PHE A 347 15.31 6.77 23.49
N ILE A 348 15.02 8.04 23.69
CA ILE A 348 13.86 8.53 24.45
C ILE A 348 12.97 9.26 23.43
N ALA A 349 11.75 8.79 23.25
CA ALA A 349 10.72 9.52 22.53
C ALA A 349 9.77 10.15 23.54
N LEU A 350 9.45 11.43 23.37
CA LEU A 350 8.56 12.17 24.26
C LEU A 350 7.22 12.39 23.56
N PHE A 351 6.12 12.30 24.29
CA PHE A 351 4.77 12.45 23.77
C PHE A 351 3.97 13.44 24.60
N ASP A 352 3.07 14.16 23.94
CA ASP A 352 2.12 15.04 24.59
C ASP A 352 0.87 14.30 25.12
N GLU A 353 -0.06 15.04 25.73
CA GLU A 353 -1.28 14.48 26.33
C GLU A 353 -2.25 13.84 25.29
N ALA A 354 -2.08 14.14 24.01
CA ALA A 354 -2.83 13.51 22.92
C ALA A 354 -2.12 12.26 22.37
N GLY A 355 -0.89 11.98 22.82
CA GLY A 355 -0.06 10.87 22.35
C GLY A 355 0.69 11.21 21.06
N GLU A 356 0.79 12.47 20.67
CA GLU A 356 1.62 12.90 19.53
C GLU A 356 3.08 13.02 19.97
N GLN A 357 3.99 12.46 19.16
CA GLN A 357 5.42 12.51 19.45
C GLN A 357 5.93 13.94 19.33
N GLN A 358 6.44 14.48 20.43
CA GLN A 358 7.17 15.75 20.42
C GLN A 358 8.62 15.48 20.01
N ASN A 359 9.00 16.06 18.88
CA ASN A 359 10.40 16.18 18.49
C ASN A 359 11.08 17.22 19.40
N ALA A 360 11.41 16.82 20.63
CA ALA A 360 12.24 17.63 21.49
C ALA A 360 13.71 17.42 21.07
N SER A 361 14.28 18.38 20.34
CA SER A 361 15.73 18.54 20.30
C SER A 361 16.17 19.13 21.64
N ALA A 362 17.06 18.44 22.35
CA ALA A 362 17.89 19.07 23.38
C ALA A 362 19.18 19.59 22.72
#